data_AF-A0A836FML1-F1
#
_entry.id   AF-A0A836FML1-F1
#
_cell.length_a   1.000
_cell.length_b   1.000
_cell.length_c   1.000
_cell.angle_alpha   90.00
_cell.angle_beta   90.00
_cell.angle_gamma   90.00
#
_symmetry.space_group_name_H-M   'P 1'
#
loop_
_entity.id
_entity.type
_entity.pdbx_description
1 polymer ?
#
loop_
_entity_poly.entity_id
_entity_poly.type
_entity_poly.pdbx_seq_one_letter_code
_entity_poly.pdbx_strand_id
1 'polypeptide(L)'
;MASKVTLSQALGTDGSDYSHRQKIATHYQVSATNKSRLKYCIFFHYLLFFVMLAKLSADILDHLDIFIWEIEELQVPQPLWWEYIWCISLSLSFFALSAIKKNRIKTLQKYMIGIILLGYGPLGYAIVYYFKDVWTYLTVGKSDDIHLWQSLPYGVLWYAFILLASQVHCFSLYFSWNLLVAWRTRGVKRMD
;
A
#
# COMPACT_ATOMS: atom_id res chain seq x y z
N MET A 1 -34.76 -61.10 15.57
CA MET A 1 -35.00 -60.00 16.52
C MET A 1 -34.15 -58.80 16.13
N ALA A 2 -34.72 -57.61 16.28
CA ALA A 2 -34.41 -56.39 15.52
C ALA A 2 -33.04 -55.75 15.77
N SER A 3 -32.51 -55.16 14.70
CA SER A 3 -31.49 -54.11 14.67
C SER A 3 -31.90 -52.90 15.52
N LYS A 4 -30.98 -52.42 16.36
CA LYS A 4 -30.88 -51.01 16.76
C LYS A 4 -29.42 -50.64 16.99
N VAL A 5 -28.72 -50.38 15.88
CA VAL A 5 -27.55 -49.50 15.91
C VAL A 5 -28.10 -48.08 16.04
N THR A 6 -27.85 -47.46 17.18
CA THR A 6 -28.13 -46.04 17.46
C THR A 6 -27.18 -45.19 16.63
N LEU A 7 -27.57 -44.91 15.38
CA LEU A 7 -26.93 -43.92 14.52
C LEU A 7 -27.36 -42.51 14.96
N SER A 8 -26.73 -42.02 16.02
CA SER A 8 -26.55 -40.58 16.22
C SER A 8 -25.08 -40.24 16.03
N GLN A 9 -24.49 -40.64 14.90
CA GLN A 9 -23.28 -39.98 14.43
C GLN A 9 -23.66 -38.55 14.11
N ALA A 10 -23.03 -37.59 14.79
CA ALA A 10 -23.17 -36.18 14.47
C ALA A 10 -22.92 -36.01 12.97
N LEU A 11 -23.87 -35.42 12.24
CA LEU A 11 -23.74 -35.13 10.81
C LEU A 11 -22.36 -34.48 10.56
N GLY A 12 -21.47 -35.19 9.86
CA GLY A 12 -20.11 -34.74 9.56
C GLY A 12 -18.97 -35.40 10.34
N THR A 13 -19.13 -36.61 10.88
CA THR A 13 -18.03 -37.38 11.52
C THR A 13 -17.56 -38.61 10.74
N ASP A 14 -18.12 -38.88 9.55
CA ASP A 14 -17.77 -40.03 8.70
C ASP A 14 -16.64 -39.74 7.68
N GLY A 15 -16.13 -38.50 7.65
CA GLY A 15 -15.05 -38.07 6.74
C GLY A 15 -15.49 -37.82 5.29
N SER A 16 -16.77 -38.01 4.96
CA SER A 16 -17.31 -37.78 3.61
C SER A 16 -17.29 -36.29 3.19
N ASP A 17 -17.21 -35.39 4.17
CA ASP A 17 -17.18 -33.94 3.99
C ASP A 17 -15.76 -33.34 3.89
N TYR A 18 -14.71 -34.17 3.83
CA TYR A 18 -13.32 -33.73 3.77
C TYR A 18 -13.06 -32.73 2.65
N SER A 19 -13.57 -32.99 1.44
CA SER A 19 -13.39 -32.10 0.27
C SER A 19 -14.02 -30.71 0.49
N HIS A 20 -15.15 -30.65 1.20
CA HIS A 20 -15.84 -29.40 1.52
C HIS A 20 -15.08 -28.63 2.62
N ARG A 21 -14.65 -29.33 3.68
CA ARG A 21 -13.83 -28.74 4.77
C ARG A 21 -12.52 -28.19 4.25
N GLN A 22 -11.83 -28.93 3.38
CA GLN A 22 -10.58 -28.49 2.79
C GLN A 22 -10.76 -27.21 1.96
N LYS A 23 -11.77 -27.14 1.10
CA LYS A 23 -12.09 -25.93 0.32
C LYS A 23 -12.38 -24.72 1.23
N ILE A 24 -13.11 -24.92 2.32
CA ILE A 24 -13.39 -23.86 3.29
C ILE A 24 -12.10 -23.41 3.98
N ALA A 25 -11.29 -24.34 4.47
CA ALA A 25 -10.04 -24.06 5.16
C ALA A 25 -9.07 -23.26 4.26
N THR A 26 -8.94 -23.66 2.99
CA THR A 26 -8.11 -22.93 2.02
C THR A 26 -8.60 -21.50 1.81
N HIS A 27 -9.92 -21.27 1.76
CA HIS A 27 -10.47 -19.91 1.64
C HIS A 27 -10.17 -19.04 2.87
N TYR A 28 -10.30 -19.58 4.09
CA TYR A 28 -9.96 -18.86 5.31
C TYR A 28 -8.47 -18.55 5.40
N GLN A 29 -7.62 -19.50 5.01
CA GLN A 29 -6.17 -19.32 4.96
C GLN A 29 -5.79 -18.20 3.98
N VAL A 30 -6.32 -18.23 2.75
CA VAL A 30 -6.07 -17.18 1.73
C VAL A 30 -6.48 -15.81 2.25
N SER A 31 -7.65 -15.70 2.87
CA SER A 31 -8.12 -14.44 3.47
C SER A 31 -7.21 -13.98 4.61
N ALA A 32 -6.84 -14.86 5.53
CA ALA A 32 -5.98 -14.54 6.66
C ALA A 32 -4.58 -14.08 6.22
N THR A 33 -3.95 -14.82 5.30
CA THR A 33 -2.62 -14.50 4.75
C THR A 33 -2.62 -13.16 4.04
N ASN A 34 -3.57 -12.90 3.14
CA ASN A 34 -3.61 -11.62 2.41
C ASN A 34 -3.92 -10.43 3.33
N LYS A 35 -4.71 -10.60 4.41
CA LYS A 35 -4.90 -9.55 5.43
C LYS A 35 -3.60 -9.21 6.14
N SER A 36 -2.81 -10.22 6.53
CA SER A 36 -1.51 -10.00 7.17
C SER A 36 -0.56 -9.28 6.22
N ARG A 37 -0.45 -9.75 4.97
CA ARG A 37 0.39 -9.12 3.94
C ARG A 37 -0.02 -7.68 3.64
N LEU A 38 -1.32 -7.39 3.55
CA LEU A 38 -1.81 -6.01 3.39
C LEU A 38 -1.41 -5.11 4.58
N LYS A 39 -1.42 -5.63 5.82
CA LYS A 39 -0.92 -4.86 6.98
C LYS A 39 0.57 -4.56 6.88
N TYR A 40 1.38 -5.48 6.36
CA TYR A 40 2.79 -5.21 6.10
C TYR A 40 2.99 -4.14 5.02
N CYS A 41 2.21 -4.18 3.93
CA CYS A 41 2.26 -3.12 2.93
C CYS A 41 1.89 -1.75 3.53
N ILE A 42 0.87 -1.70 4.39
CA ILE A 42 0.52 -0.48 5.13
C ILE A 42 1.70 -0.04 6.00
N PHE A 43 2.32 -0.94 6.75
CA PHE A 43 3.49 -0.62 7.56
C PHE A 43 4.64 -0.02 6.73
N PHE A 44 4.98 -0.60 5.58
CA PHE A 44 5.99 -0.04 4.68
C PHE A 44 5.57 1.30 4.08
N HIS A 45 4.27 1.51 3.82
CA HIS A 45 3.76 2.81 3.42
C HIS A 45 3.95 3.86 4.53
N TYR A 46 3.74 3.51 5.81
CA TYR A 46 4.09 4.37 6.94
C TYR A 46 5.59 4.70 6.99
N LEU A 47 6.47 3.73 6.73
CA LEU A 47 7.92 4.00 6.68
C LEU A 47 8.29 4.98 5.56
N LEU A 48 7.76 4.78 4.35
CA LEU A 48 7.97 5.70 3.24
C LEU A 48 7.36 7.08 3.51
N PHE A 49 6.23 7.14 4.20
CA PHE A 49 5.66 8.40 4.68
C PHE A 49 6.59 9.13 5.64
N PHE A 50 7.23 8.45 6.59
CA PHE A 50 8.20 9.10 7.47
C PHE A 50 9.43 9.60 6.72
N VAL A 51 9.88 8.89 5.67
CA VAL A 51 10.95 9.39 4.79
C VAL A 51 10.51 10.66 4.07
N MET A 52 9.30 10.68 3.49
CA MET A 52 8.73 11.88 2.87
C MET A 52 8.57 13.01 3.89
N LEU A 53 8.05 12.72 5.08
CA LEU A 53 7.85 13.70 6.14
C LEU A 53 9.17 14.30 6.64
N ALA A 54 10.24 13.50 6.75
CA ALA A 54 11.57 13.99 7.09
C ALA A 54 12.14 14.93 6.01
N LYS A 55 11.76 14.74 4.74
CA LYS A 55 12.08 15.69 3.68
C LYS A 55 11.24 16.96 3.80
N LEU A 56 9.93 16.82 4.05
CA LEU A 56 8.99 17.95 4.21
C LEU A 56 9.21 18.75 5.51
N SER A 57 9.93 18.18 6.49
CA SER A 57 10.07 18.83 7.79
C SER A 57 10.81 20.16 7.73
N ALA A 58 11.75 20.34 6.80
CA ALA A 58 12.42 21.64 6.62
C ALA A 58 11.39 22.75 6.33
N ASP A 59 10.56 22.57 5.30
CA ASP A 59 9.51 23.53 4.93
C ASP A 59 8.44 23.71 6.03
N ILE A 60 8.08 22.63 6.74
CA ILE A 60 7.14 22.72 7.87
C ILE A 60 7.72 23.56 9.02
N LEU A 61 9.01 23.39 9.33
CA LEU A 61 9.68 24.15 10.40
C LEU A 61 9.80 25.63 10.03
N ASP A 62 10.11 25.94 8.77
CA ASP A 62 10.14 27.30 8.24
C ASP A 62 8.77 27.98 8.41
N HIS A 63 7.68 27.28 8.08
CA HIS A 63 6.31 27.79 8.29
C HIS A 63 5.92 27.99 9.76
N LEU A 64 6.61 27.34 10.69
CA LEU A 64 6.42 27.49 12.14
C LEU A 64 7.36 28.52 12.76
N ASP A 65 8.21 29.18 11.96
CA ASP A 65 9.25 30.11 12.42
C ASP A 65 10.25 29.44 13.38
N ILE A 66 10.52 28.15 13.15
CA ILE A 66 11.49 27.35 13.92
C ILE A 66 12.74 27.14 13.10
N PHE A 67 13.85 27.75 13.51
CA PHE A 67 15.13 27.63 12.82
C PHE A 67 16.06 26.63 13.51
N ILE A 68 16.47 25.59 12.77
CA ILE A 68 17.44 24.59 13.22
C ILE A 68 18.61 24.60 12.24
N TRP A 69 19.78 25.03 12.70
CA TRP A 69 20.99 25.22 11.88
C TRP A 69 21.37 23.97 11.08
N GLU A 70 21.32 22.79 11.72
CA GLU A 70 21.68 21.53 11.08
C GLU A 70 20.74 21.16 9.92
N ILE A 71 19.46 21.54 10.02
CA ILE A 71 18.48 21.26 8.96
C ILE A 71 18.67 22.22 7.79
N GLU A 72 18.97 23.49 8.08
CA GLU A 72 19.25 24.49 7.05
C GLU A 72 20.52 24.16 6.26
N GLU A 73 21.56 23.64 6.93
CA GLU A 73 22.81 23.21 6.29
C GLU A 73 22.59 22.07 5.28
N LEU A 74 21.54 21.25 5.46
CA LEU A 74 21.19 20.22 4.48
C LEU A 74 20.71 20.81 3.15
N GLN A 75 20.31 22.09 3.11
CA GLN A 75 19.82 22.78 1.92
C GLN A 75 18.77 21.93 1.18
N VAL A 76 17.80 21.41 1.93
CA VAL A 76 16.77 20.50 1.40
C VAL A 76 15.94 21.25 0.35
N PRO A 77 15.77 20.72 -0.88
CA PRO A 77 15.01 21.40 -1.90
C PRO A 77 13.54 21.59 -1.48
N GLN A 78 13.02 22.77 -1.79
CA GLN A 78 11.64 23.15 -1.49
C GLN A 78 10.63 22.11 -2.03
N PRO A 79 9.60 21.75 -1.25
CA PRO A 79 8.67 20.72 -1.66
C PRO A 79 7.72 21.18 -2.76
N LEU A 80 7.44 20.24 -3.65
CA LEU A 80 6.37 20.40 -4.63
C LEU A 80 5.05 19.86 -4.06
N TRP A 81 3.94 20.39 -4.56
CA TRP A 81 2.59 19.99 -4.11
C TRP A 81 2.32 18.49 -4.20
N TRP A 82 2.92 17.78 -5.15
CA TRP A 82 2.72 16.33 -5.29
C TRP A 82 3.20 15.56 -4.05
N GLU A 83 4.24 16.03 -3.37
CA GLU A 83 4.79 15.41 -2.17
C GLU A 83 3.77 15.46 -1.02
N TYR A 84 3.17 16.63 -0.82
CA TYR A 84 2.08 16.84 0.13
C TYR A 84 0.84 16.01 -0.21
N ILE A 85 0.44 15.97 -1.49
CA ILE A 85 -0.73 15.20 -1.93
C ILE A 85 -0.47 13.70 -1.71
N TRP A 86 0.74 13.21 -1.97
CA TRP A 86 1.09 11.80 -1.75
C TRP A 86 0.97 11.42 -0.27
N CYS A 87 1.36 12.31 0.65
CA CYS A 87 1.20 12.11 2.09
C CYS A 87 -0.26 11.86 2.53
N ILE A 88 -1.25 12.42 1.81
CA ILE A 88 -2.68 12.19 2.10
C ILE A 88 -3.05 10.72 1.88
N SER A 89 -2.35 10.01 0.99
CA SER A 89 -2.62 8.59 0.71
C SER A 89 -2.41 7.69 1.93
N LEU A 90 -1.60 8.10 2.91
CA LEU A 90 -1.42 7.37 4.17
C LEU A 90 -2.74 7.23 4.94
N SER A 91 -3.53 8.30 4.98
CA SER A 91 -4.84 8.34 5.66
C SER A 91 -5.81 7.31 5.09
N LEU A 92 -5.62 6.86 3.85
CA LEU A 92 -6.45 5.82 3.25
C LEU A 92 -6.28 4.46 3.95
N SER A 93 -5.17 4.24 4.65
CA SER A 93 -4.90 3.02 5.43
C SER A 93 -6.00 2.74 6.47
N PHE A 94 -6.67 3.78 6.99
CA PHE A 94 -7.83 3.60 7.88
C PHE A 94 -8.97 2.81 7.20
N PHE A 95 -9.23 3.06 5.91
CA PHE A 95 -10.23 2.31 5.16
C PHE A 95 -9.82 0.84 4.99
N ALA A 96 -8.57 0.56 4.66
CA ALA A 96 -8.06 -0.81 4.54
C ALA A 96 -8.17 -1.57 5.86
N LEU A 97 -7.66 -0.99 6.96
CA LEU A 97 -7.67 -1.59 8.30
C LEU A 97 -9.10 -1.81 8.81
N SER A 98 -10.01 -0.87 8.56
CA SER A 98 -11.43 -1.02 8.89
C SER A 98 -12.09 -2.12 8.05
N ALA A 99 -11.76 -2.20 6.76
CA ALA A 99 -12.30 -3.20 5.85
C ALA A 99 -11.90 -4.63 6.24
N ILE A 100 -10.62 -4.86 6.56
CA ILE A 100 -10.13 -6.21 6.91
C ILE A 100 -10.67 -6.75 8.24
N LYS A 101 -11.07 -5.88 9.18
CA LYS A 101 -11.68 -6.29 10.46
C LYS A 101 -13.04 -6.97 10.25
N LYS A 102 -13.85 -6.44 9.33
CA LYS A 102 -15.24 -6.87 9.11
C LYS A 102 -15.50 -7.43 7.69
N ASN A 103 -14.44 -7.67 6.89
CA ASN A 103 -14.51 -8.09 5.49
C ASN A 103 -15.41 -7.17 4.63
N ARG A 104 -15.33 -5.84 4.83
CA ARG A 104 -16.21 -4.87 4.16
C ARG A 104 -15.72 -4.57 2.74
N ILE A 105 -16.32 -5.25 1.76
CA ILE A 105 -16.01 -5.14 0.32
C ILE A 105 -15.99 -3.68 -0.16
N LYS A 106 -17.08 -2.93 0.05
CA LYS A 106 -17.19 -1.54 -0.44
C LYS A 106 -16.12 -0.63 0.17
N THR A 107 -15.77 -0.82 1.45
CA THR A 107 -14.71 -0.04 2.12
C THR A 107 -13.34 -0.37 1.55
N LEU A 108 -13.06 -1.64 1.24
CA LEU A 108 -11.80 -2.04 0.59
C LEU A 108 -11.70 -1.47 -0.83
N GLN A 109 -12.79 -1.44 -1.59
CA GLN A 109 -12.82 -0.80 -2.91
C GLN A 109 -12.51 0.70 -2.84
N LYS A 110 -13.07 1.42 -1.85
CA LYS A 110 -12.73 2.83 -1.61
C LYS A 110 -11.25 3.03 -1.34
N TYR A 111 -10.64 2.16 -0.52
CA TYR A 111 -9.20 2.18 -0.28
C TYR A 111 -8.41 1.99 -1.58
N MET A 112 -8.78 1.00 -2.40
CA MET A 112 -8.08 0.73 -3.67
C MET A 112 -8.17 1.90 -4.64
N ILE A 113 -9.35 2.50 -4.81
CA ILE A 113 -9.52 3.71 -5.63
C ILE A 113 -8.67 4.85 -5.09
N GLY A 114 -8.66 5.05 -3.77
CA GLY A 114 -7.83 6.06 -3.14
C GLY A 114 -6.33 5.86 -3.40
N ILE A 115 -5.81 4.63 -3.33
CA ILE A 115 -4.40 4.33 -3.63
C ILE A 115 -4.09 4.62 -5.10
N ILE A 116 -5.01 4.35 -6.02
CA ILE A 116 -4.82 4.70 -7.43
C ILE A 116 -4.74 6.22 -7.61
N LEU A 117 -5.63 6.98 -6.99
CA LEU A 117 -5.69 8.44 -7.19
C LEU A 117 -4.60 9.18 -6.42
N LEU A 118 -4.47 8.93 -5.11
CA LEU A 118 -3.59 9.67 -4.21
C LEU A 118 -2.24 8.99 -3.99
N GLY A 119 -2.13 7.68 -4.24
CA GLY A 119 -0.86 6.96 -4.22
C GLY A 119 -0.14 7.10 -5.56
N TYR A 120 -0.77 6.66 -6.66
CA TYR A 120 -0.13 6.68 -7.99
C TYR A 120 -0.21 8.03 -8.70
N GLY A 121 -1.28 8.82 -8.52
CA GLY A 121 -1.42 10.12 -9.19
C GLY A 121 -0.22 11.05 -8.98
N PRO A 122 0.17 11.33 -7.71
CA PRO A 122 1.34 12.15 -7.42
C PRO A 122 2.66 11.55 -7.92
N LEU A 123 2.83 10.23 -7.85
CA LEU A 123 4.02 9.56 -8.37
C LEU A 123 4.12 9.69 -9.89
N GLY A 124 2.99 9.58 -10.60
CA GLY A 124 2.94 9.80 -12.06
C GLY A 124 3.34 11.22 -12.44
N TYR A 125 2.86 12.22 -11.69
CA TYR A 125 3.31 13.60 -11.87
C TYR A 125 4.82 13.74 -11.65
N ALA A 126 5.36 13.16 -10.57
CA ALA A 126 6.78 13.23 -10.25
C ALA A 126 7.65 12.58 -11.34
N ILE A 127 7.23 11.44 -11.91
CA ILE A 127 7.93 10.80 -13.03
C ILE A 127 8.08 11.77 -14.19
N VAL A 128 6.99 12.41 -14.62
CA VAL A 128 6.98 13.36 -15.75
C VAL A 128 7.82 14.59 -15.41
N TYR A 129 7.67 15.14 -14.21
CA TYR A 129 8.37 16.34 -13.76
C TYR A 129 9.89 16.15 -13.78
N TYR A 130 10.40 15.04 -13.22
CA TYR A 130 11.84 14.76 -13.15
C TYR A 130 12.40 14.02 -14.37
N PHE A 131 11.58 13.72 -15.38
CA PHE A 131 11.99 12.89 -16.52
C PHE A 131 13.21 13.45 -17.24
N LYS A 132 13.21 14.76 -17.55
CA LYS A 132 14.33 15.42 -18.23
C LYS A 132 15.63 15.28 -17.43
N ASP A 133 15.60 15.62 -16.14
CA ASP A 133 16.77 15.58 -15.27
C ASP A 133 17.36 14.17 -15.16
N VAL A 134 16.50 13.17 -14.96
CA VAL A 134 16.92 11.76 -14.90
C VAL A 134 17.48 11.30 -16.24
N TRP A 135 16.83 11.63 -17.34
CA TRP A 135 17.29 11.25 -18.68
C TRP A 135 18.66 11.86 -19.00
N THR A 136 18.82 13.16 -18.76
CA THR A 136 20.10 13.85 -18.95
C THR A 136 21.20 13.24 -18.08
N TYR A 137 20.91 12.98 -16.80
CA TYR A 137 21.89 12.37 -15.90
C TYR A 137 22.33 10.98 -16.35
N LEU A 138 21.40 10.15 -16.83
CA LEU A 138 21.70 8.78 -17.26
C LEU A 138 22.45 8.71 -18.60
N THR A 139 22.31 9.72 -19.46
CA THR A 139 22.88 9.72 -20.81
C THR A 139 24.18 10.52 -20.93
N VAL A 140 24.23 11.69 -20.28
CA VAL A 140 25.36 12.63 -20.35
C VAL A 140 26.15 12.65 -19.04
N GLY A 141 25.51 12.35 -17.92
CA GLY A 141 26.11 12.45 -16.58
C GLY A 141 25.76 13.78 -15.89
N LYS A 142 26.66 14.26 -15.03
CA LYS A 142 26.46 15.54 -14.35
C LYS A 142 26.60 16.71 -15.34
N SER A 143 25.60 17.59 -15.36
CA SER A 143 25.55 18.79 -16.21
C SER A 143 24.94 19.96 -15.44
N ASP A 144 25.12 21.19 -15.90
CA ASP A 144 24.51 22.38 -15.27
C ASP A 144 22.99 22.41 -15.41
N ASP A 145 22.45 21.65 -16.37
CA ASP A 145 21.01 21.55 -16.67
C ASP A 145 20.20 20.65 -15.72
N ILE A 146 20.84 19.97 -14.75
CA ILE A 146 20.16 19.06 -13.82
C ILE A 146 20.15 19.60 -12.40
N HIS A 147 19.04 19.43 -11.69
CA HIS A 147 18.96 19.83 -10.29
C HIS A 147 19.70 18.84 -9.39
N LEU A 148 20.63 19.36 -8.57
CA LEU A 148 21.42 18.60 -7.62
C LEU A 148 21.04 18.95 -6.18
N TRP A 149 21.01 17.95 -5.30
CA TRP A 149 20.93 18.12 -3.85
C TRP A 149 22.14 17.42 -3.23
N GLN A 150 22.98 18.17 -2.49
CA GLN A 150 24.21 17.64 -1.87
C GLN A 150 25.10 16.88 -2.87
N SER A 151 25.27 17.43 -4.09
CA SER A 151 26.01 16.85 -5.22
C SER A 151 25.41 15.56 -5.84
N LEU A 152 24.23 15.14 -5.39
CA LEU A 152 23.49 14.01 -5.93
C LEU A 152 22.37 14.48 -6.87
N PRO A 153 22.11 13.77 -7.98
CA PRO A 153 21.02 14.09 -8.90
C PRO A 153 19.65 13.93 -8.23
N TYR A 154 18.97 15.04 -7.99
CA TYR A 154 17.73 15.06 -7.20
C TYR A 154 16.60 14.23 -7.84
N GLY A 155 16.45 14.35 -9.17
CA GLY A 155 15.46 13.55 -9.91
C GLY A 155 15.69 12.03 -9.77
N VAL A 156 16.94 11.58 -9.70
CA VAL A 156 17.27 10.15 -9.54
C VAL A 156 16.94 9.66 -8.13
N LEU A 157 17.19 10.49 -7.10
CA LEU A 157 16.77 10.19 -5.74
C LEU A 157 15.25 10.01 -5.66
N TRP A 158 14.50 10.88 -6.35
CA TRP A 158 13.04 10.71 -6.46
C TRP A 158 12.63 9.46 -7.21
N TYR A 159 13.31 9.09 -8.29
CA TYR A 159 13.03 7.85 -9.00
C TYR A 159 13.25 6.62 -8.10
N ALA A 160 14.28 6.63 -7.23
CA ALA A 160 14.47 5.57 -6.24
C ALA A 160 13.28 5.48 -5.26
N PHE A 161 12.80 6.62 -4.74
CA PHE A 161 11.62 6.67 -3.90
C PHE A 161 10.36 6.19 -4.64
N ILE A 162 10.14 6.65 -5.87
CA ILE A 162 9.00 6.28 -6.72
C ILE A 162 8.97 4.77 -6.96
N LEU A 163 10.11 4.13 -7.20
CA LEU A 163 10.19 2.68 -7.37
C LEU A 163 9.73 1.94 -6.11
N LEU A 164 10.24 2.32 -4.92
CA LEU A 164 9.85 1.71 -3.66
C LEU A 164 8.38 1.94 -3.33
N ALA A 165 7.89 3.18 -3.50
CA ALA A 165 6.48 3.52 -3.28
C ALA A 165 5.55 2.76 -4.23
N SER A 166 5.93 2.65 -5.50
CA SER A 166 5.18 1.87 -6.50
C SER A 166 5.14 0.40 -6.15
N GLN A 167 6.24 -0.20 -5.67
CA GLN A 167 6.24 -1.59 -5.21
C GLN A 167 5.25 -1.80 -4.05
N VAL A 168 5.28 -0.93 -3.04
CA VAL A 168 4.37 -1.01 -1.89
C VAL A 168 2.91 -0.86 -2.34
N HIS A 169 2.61 0.06 -3.25
CA HIS A 169 1.25 0.26 -3.77
C HIS A 169 0.79 -0.88 -4.67
N CYS A 170 1.65 -1.45 -5.51
CA CYS A 170 1.39 -2.65 -6.30
C CYS A 170 0.98 -3.82 -5.40
N PHE A 171 1.77 -4.13 -4.38
CA PHE A 171 1.44 -5.20 -3.45
C PHE A 171 0.18 -4.91 -2.63
N SER A 172 -0.04 -3.66 -2.23
CA SER A 172 -1.26 -3.23 -1.54
C SER A 172 -2.51 -3.52 -2.37
N LEU A 173 -2.49 -3.15 -3.66
CA LEU A 173 -3.59 -3.40 -4.59
C LEU A 173 -3.76 -4.89 -4.88
N TYR A 174 -2.66 -5.62 -5.10
CA TYR A 174 -2.67 -7.06 -5.34
C TYR A 174 -3.30 -7.84 -4.18
N PHE A 175 -2.86 -7.60 -2.94
CA PHE A 175 -3.44 -8.29 -1.78
C PHE A 175 -4.89 -7.86 -1.51
N SER A 176 -5.22 -6.58 -1.75
CA SER A 176 -6.61 -6.10 -1.68
C SER A 176 -7.51 -6.77 -2.72
N TRP A 177 -7.02 -6.97 -3.94
CA TRP A 177 -7.76 -7.68 -4.99
C TRP A 177 -8.03 -9.14 -4.59
N ASN A 178 -7.01 -9.85 -4.09
CA ASN A 178 -7.17 -11.23 -3.60
C ASN A 178 -8.21 -11.32 -2.46
N LEU A 179 -8.24 -10.33 -1.56
CA LEU A 179 -9.25 -10.25 -0.51
C LEU A 179 -10.66 -9.99 -1.07
N LEU A 180 -10.80 -9.11 -2.06
CA LEU A 180 -12.09 -8.86 -2.72
C LEU A 180 -12.65 -10.13 -3.35
N VAL A 181 -11.81 -10.87 -4.09
CA VAL A 181 -12.19 -12.14 -4.70
C VAL A 181 -12.65 -13.13 -3.62
N ALA A 182 -11.84 -13.33 -2.58
CA ALA A 182 -12.14 -14.26 -1.49
C ALA A 182 -13.43 -13.92 -0.72
N TRP A 183 -13.71 -12.62 -0.49
CA TRP A 183 -14.89 -12.19 0.25
C TRP A 183 -16.16 -12.23 -0.60
N ARG A 184 -16.08 -11.96 -1.91
CA ARG A 184 -17.23 -12.04 -2.82
C ARG A 184 -17.71 -13.48 -3.02
N THR A 185 -16.79 -14.44 -3.17
CA THR A 185 -17.15 -15.87 -3.26
C THR A 185 -17.90 -16.38 -2.03
N ARG A 186 -17.73 -15.75 -0.87
CA ARG A 186 -18.52 -16.04 0.35
C ARG A 186 -19.91 -15.42 0.32
N GLY A 187 -20.06 -14.22 -0.25
CA GLY A 187 -21.33 -13.52 -0.35
C GLY A 187 -22.35 -14.29 -1.19
N VAL A 188 -21.91 -14.88 -2.31
CA VAL A 188 -22.75 -15.70 -3.20
C VAL A 188 -23.23 -16.97 -2.49
N LYS A 189 -22.35 -17.71 -1.80
CA LYS A 189 -22.71 -18.92 -1.03
C LYS A 189 -23.67 -18.74 0.15
N ARG A 190 -24.00 -17.50 0.53
CA ARG A 190 -24.95 -17.21 1.61
C ARG A 190 -26.36 -16.94 1.10
N MET A 191 -26.54 -16.80 -0.21
CA MET A 191 -27.81 -16.51 -0.87
C MET A 191 -28.45 -17.76 -1.50
N ASP A 192 -27.70 -18.86 -1.55
CA ASP A 192 -28.17 -20.22 -1.87
C ASP A 192 -28.38 -21.01 -0.58
#